data_AF-A0A2N2LXI2-F1
#
_entry.id   AF-A0A2N2LXI2-F1
#
_cell.length_a   1.000
_cell.length_b   1.000
_cell.length_c   1.000
_cell.angle_alpha   90.00
_cell.angle_beta   90.00
_cell.angle_gamma   90.00
#
_symmetry.space_group_name_H-M   'P 1'
#
loop_
_entity.id
_entity.type
_entity.pdbx_description
1 polymer ?
#
loop_
_entity_poly.entity_id
_entity_poly.type
_entity_poly.pdbx_seq_one_letter_code
_entity_poly.pdbx_strand_id
1 'polypeptide(L)'
;MRWTRWLNCILVRRLPPQELVNLTVEVWPQMWKRIPREQRVDFLINVAEKHHGTFLEDLSREERTSLMNSLLPLIVREFPLANLDFLTAYPSPGEGYQTEASD
;
A
#
# COMPACT_ATOMS: atom_id res chain seq x y z
N MET A 1 20.05 -16.11 -13.84
CA MET A 1 18.86 -15.31 -13.46
C MET A 1 18.23 -14.52 -14.64
N ARG A 2 18.17 -15.05 -15.87
CA ARG A 2 17.48 -14.39 -17.03
C ARG A 2 16.16 -15.06 -17.44
N TRP A 3 15.98 -16.34 -17.11
CA TRP A 3 14.81 -17.14 -17.54
C TRP A 3 13.53 -16.84 -16.74
N THR A 4 13.62 -16.57 -15.43
CA THR A 4 12.45 -16.25 -14.60
C THR A 4 11.79 -14.93 -15.00
N ARG A 5 12.59 -13.91 -15.34
CA ARG A 5 12.07 -12.63 -15.88
C ARG A 5 11.39 -12.81 -17.23
N TRP A 6 11.93 -13.67 -18.11
CA TRP A 6 11.32 -13.95 -19.41
C TRP A 6 9.97 -14.68 -19.28
N LEU A 7 9.90 -15.69 -18.41
CA LEU A 7 8.63 -16.37 -18.10
C LEU A 7 7.60 -15.42 -17.48
N ASN A 8 8.04 -14.53 -16.58
CA ASN A 8 7.15 -13.55 -15.96
C ASN A 8 6.59 -12.56 -17.01
N CYS A 9 7.43 -12.06 -17.92
CA CYS A 9 6.96 -11.19 -19.01
C CYS A 9 6.01 -11.89 -20.00
N ILE A 10 6.19 -13.20 -20.24
CA ILE A 10 5.30 -13.97 -21.13
C ILE A 10 3.96 -14.22 -20.46
N LEU A 11 3.95 -14.59 -19.18
CA LEU A 11 2.71 -14.80 -18.42
C LEU A 11 1.88 -13.51 -18.36
N VAL A 12 2.51 -12.38 -18.05
CA VAL A 12 1.86 -11.06 -18.03
C VAL A 12 1.34 -10.64 -19.41
N ARG A 13 1.97 -11.07 -20.50
CA ARG A 13 1.53 -10.73 -21.88
C ARG A 13 0.48 -11.68 -22.47
N ARG A 14 0.38 -12.92 -21.98
CA ARG A 14 -0.49 -13.95 -22.58
C ARG A 14 -1.76 -14.22 -21.78
N LEU A 15 -1.79 -13.85 -20.51
CA LEU A 15 -2.99 -13.98 -19.70
C LEU A 15 -3.89 -12.76 -19.92
N PRO A 16 -5.21 -12.97 -20.11
CA PRO A 16 -6.16 -11.86 -20.13
C PRO A 16 -6.10 -11.10 -18.79
N PRO A 17 -6.34 -9.77 -18.78
CA PRO A 17 -6.21 -8.95 -17.58
C PRO A 17 -6.98 -9.48 -16.36
N GLN A 18 -8.15 -10.07 -16.58
CA GLN A 18 -8.97 -10.66 -15.52
C GLN A 18 -8.30 -11.88 -14.87
N GLU A 19 -7.63 -12.73 -15.65
CA GLU A 19 -6.90 -13.89 -15.12
C GLU A 19 -5.66 -13.47 -14.34
N LEU A 20 -4.99 -12.39 -14.76
CA LEU A 20 -3.87 -11.82 -13.99
C LEU A 20 -4.33 -11.29 -12.63
N VAL A 21 -5.47 -10.61 -12.58
CA VAL A 21 -6.06 -10.15 -11.32
C VAL A 21 -6.40 -11.34 -10.42
N ASN A 22 -7.10 -12.34 -10.95
CA ASN A 22 -7.49 -13.53 -10.18
C ASN A 22 -6.26 -14.28 -9.63
N LEU A 23 -5.24 -14.47 -10.46
CA LEU A 23 -4.01 -15.14 -10.05
C LEU A 23 -3.25 -14.34 -8.99
N THR A 24 -3.24 -13.01 -9.10
CA THR A 24 -2.63 -12.15 -8.07
C THR A 24 -3.37 -12.28 -6.74
N VAL A 25 -4.71 -12.27 -6.77
CA VAL A 25 -5.55 -12.45 -5.57
C VAL A 25 -5.37 -13.82 -4.93
N GLU A 26 -5.17 -14.88 -5.72
CA GLU A 26 -4.97 -16.24 -5.21
C GLU A 26 -3.56 -16.49 -4.65
N VAL A 27 -2.54 -15.93 -5.30
CA VAL A 27 -1.13 -16.12 -4.91
C VAL A 27 -0.77 -15.25 -3.70
N TRP A 28 -1.39 -14.08 -3.57
CA TRP A 28 -1.06 -13.11 -2.51
C TRP A 28 -1.20 -13.68 -1.08
N PRO A 29 -2.29 -14.36 -0.70
CA PRO A 29 -2.41 -14.98 0.62
C PRO A 29 -1.35 -16.06 0.90
N GLN A 30 -0.90 -16.78 -0.13
CA GLN A 30 0.14 -17.80 0.02
C GLN A 30 1.51 -17.17 0.27
N MET A 31 1.81 -16.08 -0.43
CA MET A 31 3.01 -15.27 -0.19
C MET A 31 3.00 -14.68 1.21
N TRP A 32 1.85 -14.15 1.66
CA TRP A 32 1.68 -13.60 3.00
C TRP A 32 2.02 -14.59 4.13
N LYS A 33 1.63 -15.87 3.97
CA LYS A 33 1.94 -16.93 4.94
C LYS A 33 3.44 -17.19 5.10
N ARG A 34 4.27 -16.85 4.11
CA ARG A 34 5.72 -17.03 4.16
C ARG A 34 6.44 -15.89 4.88
N ILE A 35 5.78 -14.75 5.09
CA ILE A 35 6.37 -13.61 5.78
C ILE A 35 6.33 -13.88 7.29
N PRO A 36 7.50 -13.83 7.96
CA PRO A 36 7.58 -13.97 9.41
C PRO A 36 6.69 -12.96 10.11
N ARG A 37 6.02 -13.35 11.20
CA ARG A 37 4.97 -12.54 11.84
C ARG A 37 5.50 -11.18 12.28
N GLU A 38 6.71 -11.17 12.81
CA GLU A 38 7.47 -10.01 13.26
C GLU A 38 7.80 -9.02 12.14
N GLN A 39 7.86 -9.46 10.88
CA GLN A 39 8.18 -8.61 9.73
C GLN A 39 6.94 -8.15 8.96
N ARG A 40 5.75 -8.65 9.30
CA ARG A 40 4.52 -8.40 8.53
C ARG A 40 4.13 -6.92 8.51
N VAL A 41 4.26 -6.24 9.64
CA VAL A 41 3.91 -4.81 9.76
C VAL A 41 4.85 -3.98 8.89
N ASP A 42 6.17 -4.14 9.08
CA ASP A 42 7.18 -3.43 8.30
C ASP A 42 7.06 -3.72 6.80
N PHE A 43 6.73 -4.96 6.43
CA PHE A 43 6.49 -5.32 5.03
C PHE A 43 5.31 -4.53 4.45
N LEU A 44 4.18 -4.44 5.16
CA LEU A 44 3.00 -3.70 4.69
C LEU A 44 3.29 -2.20 4.57
N ILE A 45 4.01 -1.62 5.52
CA ILE A 45 4.46 -0.22 5.47
C ILE A 45 5.32 0.01 4.23
N ASN A 46 6.35 -0.83 4.02
CA ASN A 46 7.24 -0.73 2.86
C ASN A 46 6.51 -0.86 1.53
N VAL A 47 5.52 -1.76 1.44
CA VAL A 47 4.71 -1.91 0.22
C VAL A 47 3.89 -0.66 -0.03
N ALA A 48 3.26 -0.10 1.00
CA ALA A 48 2.50 1.14 0.88
C ALA A 48 3.40 2.30 0.43
N GLU A 49 4.54 2.53 1.10
CA GLU A 49 5.48 3.60 0.75
C GLU A 49 6.01 3.49 -0.67
N LYS A 50 6.37 2.29 -1.12
CA LYS A 50 7.02 2.09 -2.42
C LYS A 50 6.04 2.07 -3.59
N HIS A 51 4.80 1.64 -3.37
CA HIS A 51 3.89 1.32 -4.47
C HIS A 51 2.58 2.12 -4.45
N HIS A 52 2.27 2.87 -3.39
CA HIS A 52 1.04 3.67 -3.34
C HIS A 52 0.91 4.65 -4.52
N GLY A 53 2.01 5.27 -4.96
CA GLY A 53 2.02 6.17 -6.10
C GLY A 53 1.68 5.44 -7.40
N THR A 54 2.30 4.28 -7.63
CA THR A 54 2.03 3.44 -8.80
C THR A 54 0.59 2.96 -8.86
N PHE A 55 -0.03 2.63 -7.73
CA PHE A 55 -1.45 2.22 -7.70
C PHE A 55 -2.42 3.37 -8.00
N LEU A 56 -2.00 4.62 -7.86
CA LEU A 56 -2.85 5.80 -8.00
C LEU A 56 -2.52 6.69 -9.21
N GLU A 57 -1.41 6.40 -9.91
CA GLU A 57 -0.81 7.26 -10.95
C GLU A 57 -1.83 7.68 -12.02
N ASP A 58 -2.63 6.73 -12.52
CA ASP A 58 -3.61 6.95 -13.60
C ASP A 58 -5.04 7.24 -13.11
N LEU A 59 -5.27 7.30 -11.80
CA LEU A 59 -6.60 7.58 -11.26
C LEU A 59 -6.85 9.09 -11.18
N SER A 60 -7.99 9.53 -11.70
CA SER A 60 -8.54 10.86 -11.50
C SER A 60 -8.82 11.13 -10.02
N ARG A 61 -9.03 12.40 -9.67
CA ARG A 61 -9.36 12.80 -8.29
C ARG A 61 -10.65 12.14 -7.81
N GLU A 62 -11.63 12.03 -8.70
CA GLU A 62 -12.93 11.42 -8.46
C GLU A 62 -12.78 9.90 -8.22
N GLU A 63 -11.98 9.22 -9.03
CA GLU A 63 -11.69 7.79 -8.86
C GLU A 63 -10.92 7.50 -7.57
N ARG A 64 -9.93 8.33 -7.22
CA ARG A 64 -9.22 8.23 -5.94
C ARG A 64 -10.17 8.39 -4.75
N THR A 65 -11.11 9.33 -4.85
CA THR A 65 -12.13 9.57 -3.82
C THR A 65 -13.08 8.37 -3.72
N SER A 66 -13.55 7.84 -4.84
CA SER A 66 -14.40 6.65 -4.90
C SER A 66 -13.70 5.41 -4.32
N LEU A 67 -12.43 5.20 -4.66
CA LEU A 67 -11.59 4.15 -4.10
C LEU A 67 -11.50 4.29 -2.58
N MET A 68 -11.15 5.47 -2.07
CA MET A 68 -11.03 5.68 -0.63
C MET A 68 -12.36 5.46 0.09
N ASN A 69 -13.47 5.97 -0.45
CA ASN A 69 -14.82 5.74 0.11
C ASN A 69 -15.19 4.25 0.15
N SER A 70 -14.70 3.45 -0.81
CA SER A 70 -14.91 2.01 -0.84
C SER A 70 -14.01 1.26 0.17
N LEU A 71 -12.79 1.76 0.41
CA LEU A 71 -11.83 1.18 1.34
C LEU A 71 -12.12 1.53 2.81
N LEU A 72 -12.60 2.74 3.08
CA LEU A 72 -12.82 3.25 4.45
C LEU A 72 -13.67 2.29 5.32
N PRO A 73 -14.82 1.76 4.87
CA PRO A 73 -15.61 0.82 5.68
C PRO A 73 -14.84 -0.47 6.01
N LEU A 74 -14.00 -0.95 5.09
CA LEU A 74 -13.17 -2.14 5.29
C LEU A 74 -12.06 -1.86 6.29
N ILE A 75 -11.43 -0.69 6.21
CA ILE A 75 -10.39 -0.26 7.14
C ILE A 75 -10.98 -0.10 8.54
N VAL A 76 -12.08 0.66 8.70
CA VAL A 76 -12.68 0.95 10.00
C VAL A 76 -13.14 -0.32 10.74
N ARG A 77 -13.52 -1.37 10.00
CA ARG A 77 -13.89 -2.67 10.57
C ARG A 77 -12.73 -3.35 11.30
N GLU A 78 -11.51 -3.25 10.75
CA GLU A 78 -10.32 -3.93 11.27
C GLU A 78 -9.42 -2.99 12.11
N PHE A 79 -9.56 -1.68 11.90
CA PHE A 79 -8.82 -0.62 12.57
C PHE A 79 -9.81 0.34 13.24
N PRO A 80 -10.25 0.05 14.48
CA PRO A 80 -11.17 0.92 15.20
C PRO A 80 -10.56 2.32 15.34
N LEU A 81 -11.24 3.34 14.81
CA LEU A 81 -10.73 4.72 14.78
C LEU A 81 -10.39 5.26 16.19
N ALA A 82 -11.11 4.78 17.22
CA ALA A 82 -10.85 5.13 18.61
C ALA A 82 -9.45 4.70 19.12
N ASN A 83 -8.83 3.72 18.45
CA ASN A 83 -7.50 3.20 18.80
C ASN A 83 -6.40 3.81 17.93
N LEU A 84 -6.74 4.65 16.95
CA LEU A 84 -5.76 5.31 16.09
C LEU A 84 -5.32 6.62 16.72
N ASP A 85 -4.02 6.75 16.96
CA ASP A 85 -3.43 8.01 17.41
C ASP A 85 -3.10 8.90 16.20
N PHE A 86 -4.05 9.77 15.85
CA PHE A 86 -3.90 10.72 14.75
C PHE A 86 -2.87 11.82 15.04
N LEU A 87 -2.58 12.12 16.31
CA LEU A 87 -1.60 13.14 16.68
C LEU A 87 -0.19 12.65 16.37
N THR A 88 0.09 11.39 16.66
CA THR A 88 1.36 10.75 16.31
C THR A 88 1.45 10.44 14.81
N ALA A 89 0.34 10.10 14.15
CA ALA A 89 0.34 9.78 12.72
C ALA A 89 0.50 11.00 11.79
N TYR A 90 0.04 12.17 12.22
CA TYR A 90 0.15 13.44 11.49
C TYR A 90 0.75 14.51 12.39
N PRO A 91 2.06 14.42 12.70
CA PRO A 91 2.72 15.44 13.49
C PRO A 91 2.55 16.79 12.77
N SER A 92 2.02 17.79 13.48
CA SER A 92 1.83 19.11 12.92
C SER A 92 3.17 19.71 12.48
N PRO A 93 3.26 20.45 11.36
CA PRO A 93 4.52 21.03 10.86
C PRO A 93 5.21 22.08 11.76
N GLY A 94 4.85 22.19 13.05
CA GLY A 94 5.25 23.27 13.95
C GLY A 94 6.34 22.92 14.98
N GLU A 95 6.71 21.65 15.18
CA GLU A 95 7.71 21.28 16.21
C GLU A 95 9.17 21.28 15.69
N GLY A 96 9.40 21.59 14.41
CA GLY A 96 10.73 21.56 13.78
C GLY A 96 11.37 22.92 13.46
N TYR A 97 10.70 24.04 13.72
CA TYR A 97 11.29 25.37 13.56
C TYR A 97 11.49 26.01 14.93
N GLN A 98 12.42 25.47 15.72
CA GLN A 98 13.10 26.33 16.68
C GLN A 98 13.87 27.38 15.88
N THR A 99 13.34 28.59 15.92
CA THR A 99 14.01 29.83 15.56
C THR A 99 15.30 29.93 16.38
N GLU A 100 16.42 29.43 15.86
CA GLU A 100 17.73 29.99 16.17
C GLU A 100 17.91 31.26 15.33
N ALA A 101 17.24 32.32 15.75
CA ALA A 101 17.58 33.68 15.40
C ALA A 101 17.28 34.57 16.61
N SER A 102 18.28 35.37 16.99
CA SER A 102 18.38 36.31 18.12
C SER A 102 18.86 35.65 19.43
N ASP A 103 20.05 35.95 19.98
CA ASP A 103 20.94 37.12 19.87
C ASP A 103 22.39 36.77 19.51
#